data_AF-A0A383CTG0-F1
#
_entry.id   AF-A0A383CTG0-F1
#
_cell.length_a   1.000
_cell.length_b   1.000
_cell.length_c   1.000
_cell.angle_alpha   90.00
_cell.angle_beta   90.00
_cell.angle_gamma   90.00
#
_symmetry.space_group_name_H-M   'P 1'
#
loop_
_entity.id
_entity.type
_entity.pdbx_description
1 polymer ?
#
loop_
_entity_poly.entity_id
_entity_poly.type
_entity_poly.pdbx_seq_one_letter_code
_entity_poly.pdbx_strand_id
1 'polypeptide(L)' 'YEGAKHAFANASGTVYEPVAAEDSWRKTVIFLENYLRK' A
#
# COMPACT_ATOMS: atom_id res chain seq x y z
N TYR A 1 1.12 -6.10 -6.46
CA TYR A 1 -0.23 -6.19 -7.05
C TYR A 1 -0.04 -6.47 -8.51
N GLU A 2 -0.71 -7.49 -9.04
CA GLU A 2 -0.64 -7.80 -10.47
C GLU A 2 -1.05 -6.55 -11.28
N GLY A 3 -0.24 -6.19 -12.26
CA GLY A 3 -0.46 -4.99 -13.09
C GLY A 3 -0.10 -3.63 -12.47
N ALA A 4 0.10 -3.53 -11.14
CA ALA A 4 0.44 -2.24 -10.53
C ALA A 4 1.86 -1.79 -10.87
N LYS A 5 1.99 -0.53 -11.28
CA LYS A 5 3.26 0.07 -11.70
C LYS A 5 4.06 0.62 -10.51
N HIS A 6 5.31 1.03 -10.77
CA HIS A 6 6.11 1.74 -9.76
C HIS A 6 5.35 2.95 -9.21
N ALA A 7 5.48 3.21 -7.91
CA ALA A 7 4.78 4.30 -7.22
C ALA A 7 3.23 4.22 -7.22
N PHE A 8 2.65 3.02 -7.34
CA PHE A 8 1.19 2.82 -7.31
C PHE A 8 0.48 3.38 -6.06
N ALA A 9 1.20 3.55 -4.95
CA ALA A 9 0.66 4.07 -3.69
C ALA A 9 0.73 5.61 -3.56
N ASN A 10 1.34 6.31 -4.54
CA ASN A 10 1.44 7.77 -4.52
C ASN A 10 0.17 8.41 -5.11
N ALA A 11 -0.73 8.92 -4.27
CA ALA A 11 -1.99 9.54 -4.68
C ALA A 11 -1.83 10.80 -5.54
N SER A 12 -0.67 11.47 -5.48
CA SER A 12 -0.34 12.60 -6.34
C SER A 12 0.42 12.20 -7.61
N GLY A 13 0.64 10.89 -7.82
CA GLY A 13 1.38 10.35 -8.95
C GLY A 13 0.50 10.04 -10.15
N THR A 14 1.11 9.92 -11.33
CA THR A 14 0.42 9.66 -12.61
C THR A 14 -0.04 8.21 -12.79
N VAL A 15 0.34 7.32 -11.87
CA VAL A 15 0.09 5.87 -11.93
C VAL A 15 -0.48 5.35 -10.60
N TYR A 16 -1.22 6.20 -9.89
CA TYR A 16 -1.91 5.82 -8.66
C TYR A 16 -2.94 4.72 -8.93
N GLU A 17 -2.85 3.60 -8.20
CA GLU A 17 -3.77 2.48 -8.30
C GLU A 17 -4.49 2.30 -6.95
N PRO A 18 -5.73 2.78 -6.79
CA PRO A 18 -6.38 2.92 -5.49
C PRO A 18 -6.56 1.57 -4.77
N VAL A 19 -6.92 0.51 -5.49
CA VAL A 19 -7.11 -0.84 -4.92
C VAL A 19 -5.79 -1.40 -4.38
N ALA A 20 -4.71 -1.26 -5.14
CA ALA A 20 -3.39 -1.70 -4.73
C ALA A 20 -2.87 -0.87 -3.55
N ALA A 21 -3.07 0.45 -3.60
CA ALA A 21 -2.68 1.37 -2.54
C ALA A 21 -3.38 1.03 -1.22
N GLU A 22 -4.71 0.88 -1.23
CA GLU A 22 -5.50 0.58 -0.04
C GLU A 22 -5.14 -0.77 0.59
N ASP A 23 -5.06 -1.84 -0.22
CA ASP A 23 -4.70 -3.16 0.32
C ASP A 23 -3.25 -3.16 0.84
N SER A 24 -2.34 -2.39 0.23
CA SER A 24 -0.95 -2.28 0.69
C SER A 24 -0.86 -1.57 2.03
N TRP A 25 -1.68 -0.54 2.22
CA TRP A 25 -1.78 0.19 3.47
C TRP A 25 -2.34 -0.70 4.57
N ARG A 26 -3.44 -1.42 4.30
CA ARG A 26 -4.04 -2.37 5.23
C ARG A 26 -3.04 -3.43 5.70
N LYS A 27 -2.30 -4.04 4.76
CA LYS A 27 -1.25 -5.03 5.06
C LYS A 27 -0.11 -4.43 5.88
N THR A 28 0.27 -3.20 5.59
CA THR A 28 1.29 -2.47 6.37
C THR A 28 0.84 -2.28 7.81
N VAL A 29 -0.38 -1.78 8.03
CA VAL A 29 -0.92 -1.58 9.38
C VAL A 29 -0.96 -2.91 10.14
N ILE A 30 -1.46 -3.99 9.54
CA ILE A 30 -1.50 -5.33 10.15
C ILE A 30 -0.08 -5.80 10.54
N PHE A 31 0.91 -5.60 9.67
CA PHE A 31 2.30 -5.95 9.96
C PHE A 31 2.84 -5.16 11.15
N LEU A 32 2.63 -3.85 11.17
CA LEU A 32 3.08 -2.99 12.27
C LEU A 32 2.40 -3.37 13.59
N GLU A 33 1.11 -3.69 13.56
CA GLU A 33 0.34 -4.14 14.73
C GLU A 33 0.87 -5.45 15.31
N ASN A 34 1.19 -6.41 14.46
CA ASN A 34 1.60 -7.74 14.90
C ASN A 34 3.05 -7.81 15.37
N TYR A 35 3.92 -6.94 14.88
CA TYR A 35 5.37 -7.11 15.03
C TYR A 35 6.13 -5.90 15.58
N LEU A 36 5.51 -4.71 15.64
CA LEU A 36 6.21 -3.46 15.98
C LEU A 36 5.52 -2.62 17.05
N ARG A 37 4.40 -3.08 17.63
CA ARG A 37 3.83 -2.47 18.83
C ARG A 37 4.57 -2.97 20.07
N LYS A 38 5.15 -2.04 20.83
CA LYS A 38 5.74 -2.30 22.15
C LYS A 38 4.66 -2.62 23.17
#